data_AF-A0A832K258-F1
#
_entry.id   AF-A0A832K258-F1
#
_cell.length_a   1.000
_cell.length_b   1.000
_cell.length_c   1.000
_cell.angle_alpha   90.00
_cell.angle_beta   90.00
_cell.angle_gamma   90.00
#
_symmetry.space_group_name_H-M   'P 1'
#
loop_
_entity.id
_entity.type
_entity.pdbx_description
1 polymer ?
#
loop_
_entity_poly.entity_id
_entity_poly.type
_entity_poly.pdbx_seq_one_letter_code
_entity_poly.pdbx_strand_id
1 'polypeptide(L)'
;MRFDAVKSTDAYYEPNSFGGPAQDPRFAEPPLRISGDADRYNHRDGNDDYTQPGNLFRLMTPAQQQRLFKNIAAAMAGVPENIIQRQLVHFHKADPRYAAGVAKALGVKNRAASS
;
A
#
# COMPACT_ATOMS: atom_id res chain seq x y z
N MET A 1 3.34 -5.53 35.83
CA MET A 1 4.43 -6.24 36.54
C MET A 1 5.37 -6.83 35.51
N ARG A 2 6.69 -6.72 35.69
CA ARG A 2 7.69 -7.25 34.76
C ARG A 2 8.28 -8.53 35.35
N PHE A 3 7.72 -9.67 34.96
CA PHE A 3 8.04 -10.98 35.53
C PHE A 3 9.25 -11.67 34.89
N ASP A 4 9.76 -11.11 33.79
CA ASP A 4 10.88 -11.59 32.99
C ASP A 4 12.13 -10.71 33.15
N ALA A 5 12.17 -9.89 34.19
CA ALA A 5 13.29 -8.97 34.40
C ALA A 5 14.59 -9.76 34.62
N VAL A 6 15.52 -9.63 33.68
CA VAL A 6 16.90 -10.10 33.85
C VAL A 6 17.47 -9.46 35.11
N LYS A 7 18.25 -10.24 35.89
CA LYS A 7 18.90 -9.75 37.11
C LYS A 7 19.71 -8.49 36.77
N SER A 8 19.33 -7.36 37.39
CA SER A 8 19.95 -6.07 37.11
C SER A 8 21.41 -6.06 37.53
N THR A 9 22.24 -5.34 36.76
CA THR A 9 23.60 -4.95 37.15
C THR A 9 23.59 -3.45 37.48
N ASP A 10 24.66 -2.92 38.09
CA ASP A 10 24.80 -1.48 38.32
C ASP A 10 25.17 -0.70 37.03
N ALA A 11 25.24 -1.39 35.89
CA ALA A 11 25.53 -0.84 34.57
C ALA A 11 24.26 -0.38 33.83
N TYR A 12 23.75 0.79 34.19
CA TYR A 12 22.62 1.43 33.48
C TYR A 12 23.06 2.41 32.37
N TYR A 13 24.34 2.46 32.08
CA TYR A 13 24.96 3.33 31.07
C TYR A 13 26.10 2.60 30.34
N GLU A 14 26.50 3.10 29.18
CA GLU A 14 27.61 2.59 28.38
C GLU A 14 28.40 3.79 27.80
N PRO A 15 29.75 3.74 27.77
CA PRO A 15 30.63 2.69 28.32
C PRO A 15 30.62 2.67 29.86
N ASN A 16 30.70 1.48 30.49
CA ASN A 16 30.75 1.31 31.95
C ASN A 16 31.84 0.31 32.39
N SER A 17 32.21 0.39 33.67
CA SER A 17 33.20 -0.52 34.30
C SER A 17 32.57 -1.65 35.13
N PHE A 18 31.25 -1.84 35.04
CA PHE A 18 30.49 -2.78 35.89
C PHE A 18 30.11 -4.09 35.17
N GLY A 19 30.68 -4.34 33.98
CA GLY A 19 30.45 -5.59 33.23
C GLY A 19 29.05 -5.72 32.61
N GLY A 20 28.41 -4.58 32.31
CA GLY A 20 27.12 -4.55 31.60
C GLY A 20 27.21 -4.86 30.10
N PRO A 21 26.08 -4.77 29.37
CA PRO A 21 26.06 -4.95 27.92
C PRO A 21 27.06 -4.04 27.20
N ALA A 22 27.72 -4.57 26.17
CA ALA A 22 28.68 -3.86 25.34
C ALA A 22 28.36 -4.04 23.85
N GLN A 23 28.71 -3.05 23.04
CA GLN A 23 28.55 -3.12 21.58
C GLN A 23 29.35 -4.29 20.99
N ASP A 24 28.80 -4.95 19.97
CA ASP A 24 29.48 -6.00 19.21
C ASP A 24 29.60 -5.59 17.73
N PRO A 25 30.77 -5.08 17.29
CA PRO A 25 30.97 -4.62 15.92
C PRO A 25 30.79 -5.69 14.84
N ARG A 26 30.77 -6.98 15.21
CA ARG A 26 30.57 -8.09 14.25
C ARG A 26 29.18 -8.07 13.62
N PHE A 27 28.23 -7.36 14.23
CA PHE A 27 26.86 -7.22 13.75
C PHE A 27 26.56 -5.82 13.19
N ALA A 28 27.60 -5.04 12.86
CA ALA A 28 27.42 -3.74 12.23
C ALA A 28 26.68 -3.88 10.87
N GLU A 29 25.65 -3.05 10.67
CA GLU A 29 24.97 -2.96 9.38
C GLU A 29 25.91 -2.40 8.30
N PRO A 30 25.80 -2.86 7.05
CA PRO A 30 26.56 -2.28 5.95
C PRO A 30 26.11 -0.82 5.69
N PRO A 31 27.03 0.08 5.29
CA PRO A 31 26.67 1.47 5.02
C PRO A 31 25.73 1.57 3.79
N LEU A 32 24.64 2.34 3.91
CA LEU A 32 23.75 2.69 2.81
C LEU A 32 24.17 4.03 2.20
N ARG A 33 24.56 4.05 0.93
CA ARG A 33 24.86 5.30 0.22
C ARG A 33 23.57 6.07 -0.05
N ILE A 34 23.52 7.32 0.41
CA ILE A 34 22.41 8.26 0.17
C ILE A 34 22.91 9.37 -0.77
N SER A 35 22.06 9.80 -1.71
CA SER A 35 22.33 10.88 -2.66
C SER A 35 21.09 11.74 -2.82
N GLY A 36 21.27 13.05 -2.91
CA GLY A 36 20.18 14.04 -2.94
C GLY A 36 20.01 14.78 -1.62
N ASP A 37 19.13 15.78 -1.62
CA ASP A 37 18.86 16.62 -0.45
C ASP A 37 17.88 15.95 0.50
N ALA A 38 17.97 16.27 1.80
CA ALA A 38 16.94 15.91 2.76
C ALA A 38 15.79 16.92 2.67
N ASP A 39 14.69 16.53 2.02
CA ASP A 39 13.50 17.37 1.83
C ASP A 39 12.20 16.53 1.84
N ARG A 40 11.05 17.21 1.76
CA ARG A 40 9.72 16.62 1.67
C ARG A 40 9.37 16.29 0.21
N TYR A 41 9.91 15.20 -0.30
CA TYR A 41 9.57 14.71 -1.65
C TYR A 41 8.10 14.32 -1.77
N ASN A 42 7.46 14.76 -2.86
CA ASN A 42 6.09 14.36 -3.19
C ASN A 42 6.09 12.98 -3.85
N HIS A 43 5.58 11.96 -3.16
CA HIS A 43 5.52 10.58 -3.67
C HIS A 43 4.65 10.38 -4.92
N ARG A 44 3.86 11.38 -5.33
CA ARG A 44 3.05 11.30 -6.55
C ARG A 44 3.86 11.57 -7.80
N ASP A 45 5.02 12.22 -7.67
CA ASP A 45 5.84 12.59 -8.81
C ASP A 45 6.54 11.32 -9.36
N GLY A 46 6.26 11.01 -10.62
CA GLY A 46 6.81 9.83 -11.30
C GLY A 46 6.22 8.47 -10.87
N ASN A 47 5.18 8.47 -10.03
CA ASN A 47 4.56 7.22 -9.57
C ASN A 47 3.52 6.69 -10.57
N ASP A 48 3.52 5.37 -10.79
CA ASP A 48 2.57 4.67 -11.65
C ASP A 48 1.61 3.81 -10.79
N ASP A 49 0.43 4.37 -10.56
CA ASP A 49 -0.61 3.75 -9.74
C ASP A 49 -1.44 2.68 -10.49
N TYR A 50 -1.31 2.55 -11.80
CA TYR A 50 -2.32 1.89 -12.64
C TYR A 50 -1.81 0.68 -13.41
N THR A 51 -0.53 0.62 -13.74
CA THR A 51 0.02 -0.50 -14.50
C THR A 51 -0.06 -1.81 -13.73
N GLN A 52 0.33 -1.85 -12.45
CA GLN A 52 0.31 -3.10 -11.68
C GLN A 52 -1.13 -3.62 -11.47
N PRO A 53 -2.11 -2.81 -11.03
CA PRO A 53 -3.50 -3.28 -10.91
C PRO A 53 -4.11 -3.70 -12.25
N GLY A 54 -3.81 -2.97 -13.33
CA GLY A 54 -4.26 -3.30 -14.68
C GLY A 54 -3.72 -4.66 -15.14
N ASN A 55 -2.44 -4.91 -14.92
CA ASN A 55 -1.81 -6.19 -15.25
C ASN A 55 -2.42 -7.34 -14.45
N LEU A 56 -2.62 -7.15 -13.14
CA LEU A 56 -3.29 -8.16 -12.31
C LEU A 56 -4.70 -8.47 -12.82
N PHE A 57 -5.49 -7.47 -13.20
CA PHE A 57 -6.82 -7.66 -13.78
C PHE A 57 -6.77 -8.45 -15.10
N ARG A 58 -5.80 -8.14 -15.97
CA ARG A 58 -5.62 -8.83 -17.26
C ARG A 58 -5.24 -10.30 -17.11
N LEU A 59 -4.57 -10.68 -16.02
CA LEU A 59 -4.24 -12.07 -15.70
C LEU A 59 -5.44 -12.87 -15.17
N MET A 60 -6.50 -12.22 -14.71
CA MET A 60 -7.68 -12.91 -14.17
C MET A 60 -8.50 -13.59 -15.26
N THR A 61 -8.97 -14.80 -14.97
CA THR A 61 -10.01 -15.47 -15.77
C THR A 61 -11.31 -14.65 -15.78
N PRO A 62 -12.18 -14.83 -16.79
CA PRO A 62 -13.47 -14.16 -16.83
C PRO A 62 -14.32 -14.39 -15.57
N ALA A 63 -14.28 -15.59 -14.99
CA ALA A 63 -15.01 -15.90 -13.75
C ALA A 63 -14.45 -15.15 -12.53
N GLN A 64 -13.12 -14.98 -12.43
CA GLN A 64 -12.50 -14.16 -11.39
C GLN A 64 -12.84 -12.69 -11.56
N GLN A 65 -12.79 -12.16 -12.78
CA GLN A 65 -13.18 -10.77 -13.07
C GLN A 65 -14.63 -10.51 -12.66
N GLN A 66 -15.56 -11.43 -12.95
CA GLN A 66 -16.95 -11.30 -12.52
C GLN A 66 -17.11 -11.29 -11.00
N ARG A 67 -16.37 -12.13 -10.27
CA ARG A 67 -16.37 -12.10 -8.80
C ARG A 67 -15.81 -10.78 -8.27
N LEU A 68 -14.72 -10.28 -8.87
CA LEU A 68 -14.13 -8.99 -8.52
C LEU A 68 -15.14 -7.85 -8.66
N PHE A 69 -15.84 -7.76 -9.81
CA PHE A 69 -16.84 -6.72 -10.03
C PHE A 69 -17.98 -6.78 -9.01
N LYS A 70 -18.50 -7.98 -8.71
CA LYS A 70 -19.57 -8.17 -7.73
C LYS A 70 -19.14 -7.79 -6.31
N ASN A 71 -17.94 -8.18 -5.92
CA ASN A 71 -17.40 -7.86 -4.58
C ASN A 71 -17.22 -6.34 -4.41
N ILE A 72 -16.69 -5.66 -5.42
CA ILE A 72 -16.54 -4.20 -5.40
C ILE A 72 -17.91 -3.52 -5.34
N ALA A 73 -18.87 -3.97 -6.17
CA ALA A 73 -20.21 -3.40 -6.17
C ALA A 73 -20.90 -3.54 -4.81
N ALA A 74 -20.79 -4.71 -4.17
CA ALA A 74 -21.33 -4.95 -2.84
C ALA A 74 -20.66 -4.06 -1.77
N ALA A 75 -19.34 -3.91 -1.83
CA ALA A 75 -18.59 -3.07 -0.89
C ALA A 75 -18.88 -1.56 -1.05
N MET A 76 -19.33 -1.13 -2.23
CA MET A 76 -19.66 0.26 -2.53
C MET A 76 -21.15 0.59 -2.34
N ALA A 77 -21.94 -0.30 -1.73
CA ALA A 77 -23.35 -0.03 -1.43
C ALA A 77 -23.49 1.22 -0.53
N GLY A 78 -24.33 2.16 -0.94
CA GLY A 78 -24.57 3.42 -0.21
C GLY A 78 -23.51 4.50 -0.42
N VAL A 79 -22.47 4.26 -1.23
CA VAL A 79 -21.48 5.28 -1.57
C VAL A 79 -22.11 6.33 -2.51
N PRO A 80 -21.92 7.65 -2.27
CA PRO A 80 -22.43 8.68 -3.15
C PRO A 80 -21.91 8.56 -4.59
N GLU A 81 -22.78 8.85 -5.57
CA GLU A 81 -22.51 8.68 -7.00
C GLU A 81 -21.25 9.42 -7.47
N ASN A 82 -20.98 10.64 -6.99
CA ASN A 82 -19.78 11.38 -7.35
C ASN A 82 -18.49 10.68 -6.90
N ILE A 83 -18.52 9.91 -5.81
CA ILE A 83 -17.39 9.11 -5.35
C ILE A 83 -17.26 7.86 -6.21
N ILE A 84 -18.37 7.20 -6.55
CA ILE A 84 -18.38 6.07 -7.49
C ILE A 84 -17.74 6.47 -8.82
N GLN A 85 -18.15 7.59 -9.39
CA GLN A 85 -17.62 8.07 -10.68
C GLN A 85 -16.11 8.37 -10.60
N ARG A 86 -15.62 8.95 -9.50
CA ARG A 86 -14.17 9.13 -9.29
C ARG A 86 -13.44 7.78 -9.27
N GLN A 87 -13.97 6.80 -8.56
CA GLN A 87 -13.36 5.47 -8.48
C GLN A 87 -13.35 4.76 -9.84
N LEU A 88 -14.41 4.90 -10.64
CA LEU A 88 -14.47 4.36 -12.00
C LEU A 88 -13.38 4.95 -12.91
N VAL A 89 -12.97 6.21 -12.72
CA VAL A 89 -11.82 6.80 -13.44
C VAL A 89 -10.52 6.06 -13.08
N HIS A 90 -10.28 5.73 -11.81
CA HIS A 90 -9.09 4.96 -11.43
C HIS A 90 -9.11 3.55 -12.02
N PHE A 91 -10.25 2.86 -11.99
CA PHE A 91 -10.37 1.56 -12.65
C PHE A 91 -10.15 1.65 -14.16
N HIS A 92 -10.62 2.73 -14.80
CA HIS A 92 -10.48 2.92 -16.24
C HIS A 92 -9.01 3.12 -16.63
N LYS A 93 -8.27 3.92 -15.86
CA LYS A 93 -6.83 4.11 -16.02
C LYS A 93 -6.04 2.79 -15.88
N ALA A 94 -6.52 1.86 -15.06
CA ALA A 94 -5.92 0.52 -14.94
C ALA A 94 -6.27 -0.41 -16.12
N ASP A 95 -7.56 -0.51 -16.47
CA ASP A 95 -8.06 -1.19 -17.67
C ASP A 95 -9.52 -0.73 -17.97
N PRO A 96 -9.84 -0.28 -19.19
CA PRO A 96 -11.20 0.17 -19.53
C PRO A 96 -12.30 -0.88 -19.27
N ARG A 97 -11.99 -2.17 -19.44
CA ARG A 97 -12.95 -3.27 -19.18
C ARG A 97 -13.18 -3.46 -17.69
N TYR A 98 -12.20 -3.13 -16.85
CA TYR A 98 -12.36 -3.17 -15.40
C TYR A 98 -13.40 -2.14 -14.95
N ALA A 99 -13.24 -0.87 -15.35
CA ALA A 99 -14.24 0.16 -15.05
C ALA A 99 -15.64 -0.21 -15.59
N ALA A 100 -15.72 -0.70 -16.83
CA ALA A 100 -16.99 -1.10 -17.42
C ALA A 100 -17.66 -2.25 -16.65
N GLY A 101 -16.87 -3.24 -16.22
CA GLY A 101 -17.36 -4.37 -15.42
C GLY A 101 -17.91 -3.94 -14.06
N VAL A 102 -17.18 -3.08 -13.35
CA VAL A 102 -17.61 -2.54 -12.05
C VAL A 102 -18.84 -1.65 -12.20
N ALA A 103 -18.87 -0.74 -13.18
CA ALA A 103 -20.02 0.12 -13.44
C ALA A 103 -21.29 -0.69 -13.74
N LYS A 104 -21.16 -1.76 -14.55
CA LYS A 104 -22.26 -2.68 -14.83
C LYS A 104 -22.75 -3.39 -13.56
N ALA A 105 -21.84 -3.85 -12.70
CA ALA A 105 -22.20 -4.51 -11.44
C ALA A 105 -22.89 -3.56 -10.44
N LEU A 106 -22.52 -2.27 -10.46
CA LEU A 106 -23.16 -1.22 -9.66
C LEU A 106 -24.49 -0.70 -10.24
N GLY A 107 -24.78 -0.99 -11.51
CA GLY A 107 -25.98 -0.46 -12.18
C GLY A 107 -25.90 1.04 -12.51
N VAL A 108 -24.69 1.59 -12.63
CA VAL A 108 -24.46 3.02 -12.90
C VAL A 108 -23.92 3.25 -14.31
N LYS A 109 -24.11 4.47 -14.83
CA LYS A 109 -23.49 4.87 -16.11
C LYS A 109 -21.98 5.06 -15.90
N ASN A 110 -21.15 4.45 -16.73
CA ASN A 110 -19.71 4.69 -16.71
C ASN A 110 -19.37 6.00 -17.45
N ARG A 111 -19.00 7.05 -16.72
CA ARG A 111 -18.59 8.35 -17.31
C ARG A 111 -17.09 8.46 -17.57
N ALA A 112 -16.29 7.51 -17.07
CA ALA A 112 -14.83 7.55 -17.20
C ALA A 112 -14.32 7.36 -18.64
N ALA A 113 -15.15 6.83 -19.55
CA ALA A 113 -14.82 6.70 -20.96
C ALA A 113 -15.03 8.00 -21.76
N SER A 114 -15.68 9.01 -21.17
CA SER A 114 -16.00 10.30 -21.80
C SER A 114 -15.11 11.44 -21.30
N SER A 115 -14.14 11.14 -20.42
CA SER A 115 -13.30 12.10 -19.70
C SER A 115 -11.84 11.96 -20.09
#